data_AF-A0A7R9EVA5-F1
#
_entry.id   AF-A0A7R9EVA5-F1
#
_cell.length_a   1.000
_cell.length_b   1.000
_cell.length_c   1.000
_cell.angle_alpha   90.00
_cell.angle_beta   90.00
_cell.angle_gamma   90.00
#
_symmetry.space_group_name_H-M   'P 1'
#
loop_
_entity.id
_entity.type
_entity.pdbx_description
1 polymer ?
#
loop_
_entity_poly.entity_id
_entity_poly.type
_entity_poly.pdbx_seq_one_letter_code
_entity_poly.pdbx_strand_id
1 'polypeptide(L)'
;MDSKTRSPWSNTYDPPLEDGSMPSERLRRLEIDANLAFDQYREMYFEGGVSSVYLWDLDHGFAGVILIKKAGDGSKKIKGCWDSIHVVEVQEKTSGRSAHYKLTSTAMLWLQTNKVGSGTMNLGGSLTRQTESDASVSDASPHIANIGRLVEDMENMIRNTLNEIYFGKTKDIVNGLRSVQPLSDQRQQAALRQDLAAALQRRQAKGDSN
;
A
#
# COMPACT_ATOMS: atom_id res chain seq x y z
N MET A 1 3.35 6.45 -29.01
CA MET A 1 1.91 6.40 -28.71
C MET A 1 1.66 7.50 -27.70
N ASP A 2 0.99 8.56 -28.12
CA ASP A 2 0.59 9.61 -27.19
C ASP A 2 -0.56 9.07 -26.33
N SER A 3 -0.27 8.78 -25.06
CA SER A 3 -1.26 8.31 -24.11
C SER A 3 -2.22 9.43 -23.78
N LYS A 4 -3.50 9.26 -24.11
CA LYS A 4 -4.59 10.20 -23.76
C LYS A 4 -5.09 9.87 -22.36
N THR A 5 -5.22 10.88 -21.49
CA THR A 5 -5.66 10.67 -20.09
C THR A 5 -6.79 11.62 -19.70
N ARG A 6 -7.79 11.12 -18.98
CA ARG A 6 -8.90 11.91 -18.44
C ARG A 6 -8.50 12.54 -17.11
N SER A 7 -8.73 13.84 -16.94
CA SER A 7 -8.54 14.51 -15.65
C SER A 7 -9.71 14.23 -14.70
N PRO A 8 -9.47 13.90 -13.42
CA PRO A 8 -10.54 13.64 -12.46
C PRO A 8 -11.24 14.94 -12.04
N TRP A 9 -10.66 16.11 -12.31
CA TRP A 9 -11.20 17.41 -11.95
C TRP A 9 -12.10 17.98 -13.05
N SER A 10 -11.58 18.13 -14.26
CA SER A 10 -12.35 18.68 -15.39
C SER A 10 -13.23 17.64 -16.09
N ASN A 11 -12.97 16.34 -15.87
CA ASN A 11 -13.61 15.25 -16.61
C ASN A 11 -13.36 15.30 -18.12
N THR A 12 -12.24 15.88 -18.56
CA THR A 12 -11.86 15.99 -19.98
C THR A 12 -10.58 15.21 -20.25
N TYR A 13 -10.44 14.66 -21.46
CA TYR A 13 -9.22 14.03 -21.93
C TYR A 13 -8.19 15.07 -22.38
N ASP A 14 -6.91 14.75 -22.14
CA ASP A 14 -5.77 15.45 -22.69
C ASP A 14 -4.79 14.44 -23.33
N PRO A 15 -4.44 14.60 -24.62
CA PRO A 15 -5.07 15.48 -25.61
C PRO A 15 -6.59 15.23 -25.77
N PRO A 16 -7.37 16.21 -26.26
CA PRO A 16 -8.83 16.07 -26.44
C PRO A 16 -9.23 14.81 -27.21
N LEU A 17 -10.30 14.17 -26.76
CA LEU A 17 -10.82 12.92 -27.30
C LEU A 17 -12.34 12.94 -27.32
N GLU A 18 -12.94 12.72 -28.49
CA GLU A 18 -14.41 12.73 -28.65
C GLU A 18 -15.05 11.41 -28.21
N ASP A 19 -14.37 10.28 -28.41
CA ASP A 19 -14.83 8.91 -28.13
C ASP A 19 -14.20 8.30 -26.87
N GLY A 20 -13.81 9.15 -25.92
CA GLY A 20 -13.25 8.72 -24.65
C GLY A 20 -14.28 8.01 -23.76
N SER A 21 -13.85 6.98 -23.03
CA SER A 21 -14.72 6.30 -22.07
C SER A 21 -15.03 7.21 -20.89
N MET A 22 -16.31 7.47 -20.66
CA MET A 22 -16.79 8.36 -19.60
C MET A 22 -17.63 7.57 -18.59
N PRO A 23 -17.48 7.83 -17.28
CA PRO A 23 -18.36 7.23 -16.28
C PRO A 23 -19.79 7.75 -16.46
N SER A 24 -20.77 6.94 -16.04
CA SER A 24 -22.17 7.36 -15.95
C SER A 24 -22.33 8.59 -15.05
N GLU A 25 -23.41 9.36 -15.22
CA GLU A 25 -23.62 10.59 -14.42
C GLU A 25 -23.65 10.31 -12.91
N ARG A 26 -24.29 9.21 -12.51
CA ARG A 26 -24.31 8.75 -11.12
C ARG A 26 -22.89 8.44 -10.63
N LEU A 27 -22.12 7.68 -11.41
CA LEU A 27 -20.78 7.27 -11.01
C LEU A 27 -19.80 8.45 -11.01
N ARG A 28 -19.98 9.43 -11.90
CA ARG A 28 -19.18 10.67 -11.92
C ARG A 28 -19.37 11.50 -10.65
N ARG A 29 -20.60 11.59 -10.11
CA ARG A 29 -20.84 12.26 -8.82
C ARG A 29 -20.08 11.55 -7.69
N LEU A 30 -20.15 10.22 -7.66
CA LEU A 30 -19.39 9.40 -6.71
C LEU A 30 -17.86 9.57 -6.87
N GLU A 31 -17.37 9.67 -8.11
CA GLU A 31 -15.96 9.89 -8.43
C GLU A 31 -15.46 11.25 -7.90
N ILE A 32 -16.27 12.31 -8.01
CA ILE A 32 -15.94 13.63 -7.45
C ILE A 32 -15.83 13.56 -5.93
N ASP A 33 -16.82 12.97 -5.26
CA ASP A 33 -16.82 12.80 -3.81
C ASP A 33 -15.63 11.93 -3.34
N ALA A 34 -15.31 10.88 -4.10
CA ALA A 34 -14.17 10.02 -3.81
C ALA A 34 -12.84 10.77 -3.96
N ASN A 35 -12.67 11.61 -4.98
CA ASN A 35 -11.47 12.45 -5.11
C ASN A 35 -11.30 13.39 -3.92
N LEU A 36 -12.39 14.02 -3.44
CA LEU A 36 -12.35 14.91 -2.28
C LEU A 36 -12.01 14.15 -0.98
N ALA A 37 -12.57 12.95 -0.80
CA ALA A 37 -12.29 12.12 0.37
C ALA A 37 -10.84 11.61 0.38
N PHE A 38 -10.34 11.12 -0.75
CA PHE A 38 -8.98 10.61 -0.85
C PHE A 38 -7.91 11.70 -0.91
N ASP A 39 -8.24 12.93 -1.32
CA ASP A 39 -7.33 14.07 -1.16
C ASP A 39 -7.14 14.44 0.32
N GLN A 40 -8.21 14.37 1.13
CA GLN A 40 -8.10 14.53 2.59
C GLN A 40 -7.32 13.37 3.23
N TYR A 41 -7.58 12.12 2.82
CA TYR A 41 -6.81 10.96 3.26
C TYR A 41 -5.31 11.15 2.96
N ARG A 42 -4.98 11.56 1.73
CA ARG A 42 -3.62 11.88 1.30
C ARG A 42 -3.01 12.94 2.20
N GLU A 43 -3.72 14.04 2.45
CA GLU A 43 -3.19 15.13 3.29
C GLU A 43 -2.89 14.66 4.72
N MET A 44 -3.80 13.90 5.34
CA MET A 44 -3.62 13.39 6.71
C MET A 44 -2.46 12.40 6.84
N TYR A 45 -2.25 11.54 5.83
CA TYR A 45 -1.25 10.47 5.90
C TYR A 45 0.10 10.81 5.26
N PHE A 46 0.10 11.69 4.27
CA PHE A 46 1.28 12.01 3.47
C PHE A 46 1.72 13.48 3.58
N GLU A 47 0.91 14.38 4.14
CA GLU A 47 1.23 15.81 4.32
C GLU A 47 1.78 16.43 3.00
N GLY A 48 1.08 16.18 1.90
CA GLY A 48 1.48 16.58 0.54
C GLY A 48 1.41 15.45 -0.49
N GLY A 49 2.07 15.63 -1.63
CA GLY A 49 1.94 14.72 -2.78
C GLY A 49 0.68 15.00 -3.62
N VAL A 50 0.32 14.05 -4.49
CA VAL A 50 -0.84 14.15 -5.38
C VAL A 50 -1.65 12.86 -5.27
N SER A 51 -2.97 12.98 -5.31
CA SER A 51 -3.89 11.85 -5.40
C SER A 51 -4.86 12.02 -6.56
N SER A 52 -5.37 10.90 -7.08
CA SER A 52 -6.42 10.89 -8.09
C SER A 52 -7.24 9.62 -7.96
N VAL A 53 -8.56 9.75 -8.11
CA VAL A 53 -9.49 8.63 -8.14
C VAL A 53 -10.19 8.60 -9.47
N TYR A 54 -10.24 7.43 -10.10
CA TYR A 54 -11.01 7.20 -11.31
C TYR A 54 -11.94 6.01 -11.11
N LEU A 55 -13.22 6.17 -11.45
CA LEU A 55 -14.23 5.13 -11.40
C LEU A 55 -14.72 4.80 -12.81
N TRP A 56 -15.13 3.56 -13.03
CA TRP A 56 -15.77 3.11 -14.27
C TRP A 56 -16.88 2.09 -13.99
N ASP A 57 -17.93 2.13 -14.81
CA ASP A 57 -19.10 1.30 -14.66
C ASP A 57 -18.79 -0.17 -15.02
N LEU A 58 -19.49 -1.09 -14.36
CA LEU A 58 -19.54 -2.53 -14.68
C LEU A 58 -21.00 -2.96 -14.82
N ASP A 59 -21.25 -4.13 -15.42
CA ASP A 59 -22.61 -4.67 -15.57
C ASP A 59 -23.33 -4.85 -14.22
N HIS A 60 -22.58 -5.19 -13.18
CA HIS A 60 -23.09 -5.50 -11.84
C HIS A 60 -22.34 -4.72 -10.74
N GLY A 61 -22.20 -3.41 -10.92
CA GLY A 61 -21.61 -2.50 -9.95
C GLY A 61 -20.65 -1.52 -10.62
N PHE A 62 -19.50 -1.29 -10.00
CA PHE A 62 -18.47 -0.41 -10.55
C PHE A 62 -17.09 -0.83 -10.07
N ALA A 63 -16.06 -0.34 -10.73
CA ALA A 63 -14.70 -0.46 -10.25
C ALA A 63 -14.03 0.90 -10.23
N GLY A 64 -12.90 0.97 -9.55
CA GLY A 64 -12.15 2.20 -9.39
C GLY A 64 -10.69 1.97 -9.13
N VAL A 65 -9.91 3.03 -9.36
CA VAL A 65 -8.51 3.10 -8.98
C VAL A 65 -8.27 4.34 -8.14
N ILE A 66 -7.61 4.16 -7.00
CA ILE A 66 -7.10 5.24 -6.16
C ILE A 66 -5.59 5.26 -6.32
N LEU A 67 -5.07 6.40 -6.74
CA LEU A 67 -3.66 6.65 -6.98
C LEU A 67 -3.16 7.69 -5.99
N ILE A 68 -2.02 7.44 -5.35
CA ILE A 68 -1.33 8.41 -4.51
C ILE A 68 0.14 8.41 -4.89
N LYS A 69 0.70 9.60 -5.13
CA LYS A 69 2.12 9.80 -5.39
C LYS A 69 2.69 10.84 -4.44
N LYS A 70 3.63 10.43 -3.60
CA LYS A 70 4.40 11.34 -2.72
C LYS A 70 5.87 11.27 -3.08
N ALA A 71 6.36 12.34 -3.70
CA ALA A 71 7.80 12.58 -3.80
C ALA A 71 8.32 13.16 -2.48
N GLY A 72 9.51 12.73 -2.07
CA GLY A 72 10.23 13.34 -0.95
C GLY A 72 10.58 14.80 -1.23
N ASP A 73 10.83 15.56 -0.16
CA ASP A 73 11.17 16.99 -0.16
C ASP A 73 12.48 17.36 -0.92
N GLY A 74 13.18 16.37 -1.48
CA GLY A 74 14.32 16.60 -2.33
C GLY A 74 15.58 17.00 -1.57
N SER A 75 15.71 16.66 -0.28
CA SER A 75 17.00 16.80 0.40
C SER A 75 18.11 16.18 -0.48
N LYS A 76 19.20 16.92 -0.76
CA LYS A 76 20.24 16.48 -1.71
C LYS A 76 20.85 15.11 -1.36
N LYS A 77 20.72 14.68 -0.11
CA LYS A 77 21.33 13.45 0.44
C LYS A 77 20.37 12.26 0.51
N ILE A 78 19.05 12.50 0.55
CA ILE A 78 18.03 11.45 0.63
C ILE A 78 16.90 11.83 -0.32
N LYS A 79 16.76 11.05 -1.39
CA LYS A 79 15.63 11.12 -2.31
C LYS A 79 14.72 9.93 -2.06
N GLY A 80 13.41 10.14 -2.16
CA GLY A 80 12.43 9.09 -1.98
C GLY A 80 11.19 9.36 -2.80
N CYS A 81 10.51 8.29 -3.17
CA CYS A 81 9.19 8.35 -3.80
C CYS A 81 8.35 7.19 -3.29
N TRP A 82 7.10 7.50 -2.95
CA TRP A 82 6.06 6.55 -2.64
C TRP A 82 4.97 6.65 -3.70
N ASP A 83 4.57 5.50 -4.24
CA ASP A 83 3.48 5.37 -5.20
C ASP A 83 2.50 4.30 -4.69
N SER A 84 1.25 4.68 -4.43
CA SER A 84 0.15 3.75 -4.11
C SER A 84 -0.77 3.59 -5.32
N ILE A 85 -1.14 2.34 -5.61
CA ILE A 85 -2.14 1.97 -6.61
C ILE A 85 -3.12 1.01 -5.95
N HIS A 86 -4.35 1.45 -5.74
CA HIS A 86 -5.42 0.64 -5.17
C HIS A 86 -6.51 0.45 -6.22
N VAL A 87 -6.62 -0.75 -6.77
CA VAL A 87 -7.70 -1.12 -7.68
C VAL A 87 -8.79 -1.80 -6.87
N VAL A 88 -10.00 -1.25 -6.91
CA VAL A 88 -11.16 -1.81 -6.21
C VAL A 88 -12.24 -2.20 -7.21
N GLU A 89 -12.79 -3.39 -7.04
CA GLU A 89 -13.98 -3.86 -7.73
C GLU A 89 -15.12 -3.94 -6.71
N VAL A 90 -16.27 -3.37 -7.04
CA VAL A 90 -17.46 -3.33 -6.19
C VAL A 90 -18.61 -4.01 -6.91
N GLN A 91 -19.04 -5.16 -6.39
CA GLN A 91 -20.21 -5.87 -6.88
C GLN A 91 -21.41 -5.56 -6.00
N GLU A 92 -22.36 -4.79 -6.52
CA GLU A 92 -23.59 -4.43 -5.80
C GLU A 92 -24.55 -5.64 -5.80
N LYS A 93 -25.02 -6.07 -4.61
CA LYS A 93 -26.05 -7.13 -4.54
C LYS A 93 -27.41 -6.58 -4.97
N THR A 94 -28.31 -7.44 -5.43
CA THR A 94 -29.62 -7.07 -6.03
C THR A 94 -30.48 -6.14 -5.16
N SER A 95 -30.34 -6.19 -3.84
CA SER A 95 -31.09 -5.34 -2.91
C SER A 95 -30.50 -3.92 -2.74
N GLY A 96 -29.29 -3.66 -3.24
CA GLY A 96 -28.55 -2.40 -3.09
C GLY A 96 -28.08 -2.09 -1.66
N ARG A 97 -28.39 -2.94 -0.68
CA ARG A 97 -28.08 -2.72 0.75
C ARG A 97 -26.74 -3.31 1.20
N SER A 98 -26.04 -3.99 0.30
CA SER A 98 -24.76 -4.61 0.55
C SER A 98 -24.00 -4.77 -0.75
N ALA A 99 -22.68 -4.71 -0.67
CA ALA A 99 -21.80 -4.95 -1.80
C ALA A 99 -20.62 -5.84 -1.39
N HIS A 100 -20.10 -6.57 -2.36
CA HIS A 100 -18.84 -7.29 -2.25
C HIS A 100 -17.72 -6.41 -2.80
N TYR A 101 -16.67 -6.22 -2.03
CA TYR A 101 -15.53 -5.39 -2.35
C TYR A 101 -14.31 -6.27 -2.52
N LYS A 102 -13.61 -6.11 -3.64
CA LYS A 102 -12.35 -6.75 -3.92
C LYS A 102 -11.29 -5.68 -4.16
N LEU A 103 -10.32 -5.59 -3.27
CA LEU A 103 -9.26 -4.59 -3.29
C LEU A 103 -7.93 -5.26 -3.61
N THR A 104 -7.30 -4.83 -4.70
CA THR A 104 -5.93 -5.16 -5.07
C THR A 104 -5.06 -3.93 -4.94
N SER A 105 -4.14 -3.94 -3.98
CA SER A 105 -3.29 -2.80 -3.65
C SER A 105 -1.84 -3.10 -3.96
N THR A 106 -1.17 -2.18 -4.64
CA THR A 106 0.27 -2.20 -4.89
C THR A 106 0.86 -0.90 -4.36
N ALA A 107 1.87 -0.99 -3.50
CA ALA A 107 2.70 0.15 -3.16
C ALA A 107 4.11 -0.05 -3.71
N MET A 108 4.68 1.01 -4.27
CA MET A 108 6.05 1.06 -4.73
C MET A 108 6.81 2.07 -3.87
N LEU A 109 7.97 1.65 -3.39
CA LEU A 109 8.86 2.48 -2.61
C LEU A 109 10.22 2.50 -3.30
N TRP A 110 10.67 3.71 -3.58
CA TRP A 110 12.02 3.98 -4.04
C TRP A 110 12.70 4.97 -3.11
N LEU A 111 13.92 4.64 -2.68
CA LEU A 111 14.76 5.42 -1.79
C LEU A 111 16.18 5.41 -2.33
N GLN A 112 16.78 6.58 -2.42
CA GLN A 112 18.18 6.76 -2.74
C GLN A 112 18.83 7.62 -1.67
N THR A 113 19.91 7.11 -1.08
CA THR A 113 20.74 7.87 -0.15
C THR A 113 22.14 8.02 -0.71
N ASN A 114 22.73 9.19 -0.52
CA ASN A 114 24.12 9.46 -0.87
C ASN A 114 24.81 10.13 0.33
N LYS A 115 25.61 9.35 1.04
CA LYS A 115 26.36 9.79 2.22
C LYS A 115 27.81 9.32 2.11
N VAL A 116 28.74 10.12 2.62
CA VAL A 116 30.19 9.85 2.53
C VAL A 116 30.55 8.47 3.12
N GLY A 117 29.95 8.07 4.24
CA GLY A 117 30.28 6.80 4.91
C GLY A 117 29.69 5.54 4.26
N SER A 118 28.51 5.64 3.65
CA SER A 118 27.81 4.50 3.04
C SER A 118 27.91 4.46 1.51
N GLY A 119 28.49 5.49 0.90
CA GLY A 119 28.40 5.71 -0.54
C GLY A 119 26.97 5.98 -1.00
N THR A 120 26.67 5.60 -2.24
CA THR A 120 25.31 5.65 -2.81
C THR A 120 24.60 4.33 -2.56
N MET A 121 23.44 4.37 -1.93
CA MET A 121 22.58 3.21 -1.69
C MET A 121 21.21 3.47 -2.32
N ASN A 122 20.79 2.54 -3.17
CA ASN A 122 19.48 2.55 -3.80
C ASN A 122 18.66 1.37 -3.27
N LEU A 123 17.47 1.65 -2.77
CA LEU A 123 16.50 0.69 -2.28
C LEU A 123 15.21 0.92 -3.06
N GLY A 124 14.77 -0.07 -3.81
CA GLY A 124 13.61 0.04 -4.67
C GLY A 124 12.86 -1.27 -4.75
N GLY A 125 11.56 -1.19 -5.02
CA GLY A 125 10.70 -2.36 -5.14
C GLY A 125 9.25 -2.04 -4.88
N SER A 126 8.44 -3.09 -4.89
CA SER A 126 6.99 -3.01 -4.77
C SER A 126 6.45 -4.17 -3.98
N LEU A 127 5.30 -3.97 -3.33
CA LEU A 127 4.53 -5.02 -2.68
C LEU A 127 3.09 -4.94 -3.14
N THR A 128 2.55 -6.07 -3.59
CA THR A 128 1.15 -6.21 -3.99
C THR A 128 0.43 -7.15 -3.03
N ARG A 129 -0.76 -6.77 -2.60
CA ARG A 129 -1.67 -7.59 -1.78
C ARG A 129 -3.10 -7.46 -2.28
N GLN A 130 -3.91 -8.47 -2.00
CA GLN A 130 -5.33 -8.51 -2.33
C GLN A 130 -6.12 -8.85 -1.07
N THR A 131 -7.30 -8.23 -0.93
CA THR A 131 -8.28 -8.56 0.10
C THR A 131 -9.69 -8.44 -0.46
N GLU A 132 -10.62 -9.17 0.14
CA GLU A 132 -12.03 -9.20 -0.24
C GLU A 132 -12.90 -9.09 1.02
N SER A 133 -14.01 -8.36 0.92
CA SER A 133 -14.89 -8.12 2.06
C SER A 133 -16.32 -7.82 1.60
N ASP A 134 -17.31 -8.32 2.34
CA ASP A 134 -18.70 -7.93 2.20
C ASP A 134 -19.02 -6.84 3.22
N ALA A 135 -19.64 -5.74 2.78
CA ALA A 135 -20.12 -4.70 3.69
C ALA A 135 -21.52 -4.21 3.31
N SER A 136 -22.27 -3.78 4.34
CA SER A 136 -23.54 -3.10 4.14
C SER A 136 -23.32 -1.71 3.52
N VAL A 137 -24.32 -1.26 2.77
CA VAL A 137 -24.35 0.05 2.12
C VAL A 137 -25.56 0.80 2.64
N SER A 138 -25.31 1.96 3.22
CA SER A 138 -26.33 2.86 3.78
C SER A 138 -25.82 4.30 3.78
N ASP A 139 -26.67 5.26 4.09
CA ASP A 139 -26.28 6.67 4.20
C ASP A 139 -25.20 6.89 5.27
N ALA A 140 -25.21 6.08 6.34
CA ALA A 140 -24.20 6.10 7.39
C ALA A 140 -22.89 5.38 7.02
N SER A 141 -22.94 4.48 6.03
CA SER A 141 -21.79 3.70 5.56
C SER A 141 -21.79 3.63 4.03
N PRO A 142 -21.54 4.76 3.35
CA PRO A 142 -21.55 4.81 1.89
C PRO A 142 -20.37 4.04 1.30
N HIS A 143 -20.41 3.75 -0.01
CA HIS A 143 -19.35 3.01 -0.70
C HIS A 143 -17.96 3.61 -0.47
N ILE A 144 -17.83 4.95 -0.52
CA ILE A 144 -16.54 5.63 -0.32
C ILE A 144 -15.99 5.32 1.08
N ALA A 145 -16.82 5.30 2.12
CA ALA A 145 -16.38 4.98 3.48
C ALA A 145 -15.98 3.50 3.62
N ASN A 146 -16.70 2.59 2.95
CA ASN A 146 -16.32 1.17 2.90
C ASN A 146 -14.98 0.97 2.20
N ILE A 147 -14.79 1.59 1.03
CA ILE A 147 -13.54 1.53 0.27
C ILE A 147 -12.39 2.17 1.04
N GLY A 148 -12.62 3.33 1.66
CA GLY A 148 -11.64 4.07 2.45
C GLY A 148 -11.04 3.23 3.58
N ARG A 149 -11.88 2.51 4.34
CA ARG A 149 -11.43 1.59 5.40
C ARG A 149 -10.55 0.46 4.85
N LEU A 150 -10.96 -0.16 3.74
CA LEU A 150 -10.17 -1.22 3.12
C LEU A 150 -8.80 -0.71 2.63
N VAL A 151 -8.77 0.48 2.03
CA VAL A 151 -7.53 1.12 1.57
C VAL A 151 -6.62 1.45 2.76
N GLU A 152 -7.16 2.04 3.82
CA GLU A 152 -6.42 2.42 5.02
C GLU A 152 -5.77 1.21 5.71
N ASP A 153 -6.55 0.15 5.97
CA ASP A 153 -6.04 -1.09 6.57
C ASP A 153 -4.96 -1.74 5.70
N MET A 154 -5.19 -1.77 4.38
CA MET A 154 -4.25 -2.37 3.43
C MET A 154 -2.96 -1.57 3.31
N GLU A 155 -3.02 -0.24 3.23
CA GLU A 155 -1.84 0.63 3.23
C GLU A 155 -1.02 0.45 4.50
N ASN A 156 -1.67 0.41 5.67
CA ASN A 156 -0.98 0.20 6.94
C ASN A 156 -0.24 -1.14 6.98
N MET A 157 -0.89 -2.21 6.51
CA MET A 157 -0.28 -3.53 6.39
C MET A 157 0.91 -3.55 5.42
N ILE A 158 0.76 -2.93 4.25
CA ILE A 158 1.82 -2.84 3.24
C ILE A 158 3.01 -2.03 3.76
N ARG A 159 2.75 -0.88 4.40
CA ARG A 159 3.77 -0.02 5.02
C ARG A 159 4.61 -0.77 6.05
N ASN A 160 3.95 -1.52 6.94
CA ASN A 160 4.63 -2.34 7.95
C ASN A 160 5.48 -3.44 7.29
N THR A 161 4.95 -4.12 6.28
CA THR A 161 5.67 -5.18 5.56
C THR A 161 6.89 -4.63 4.80
N LEU A 162 6.74 -3.49 4.13
CA LEU A 162 7.83 -2.83 3.41
C LEU A 162 8.94 -2.41 4.39
N ASN A 163 8.60 -1.88 5.55
CA ASN A 163 9.58 -1.53 6.58
C ASN A 163 10.43 -2.75 7.00
N GLU A 164 9.78 -3.88 7.31
CA GLU A 164 10.46 -5.11 7.71
C GLU A 164 11.38 -5.67 6.59
N ILE A 165 10.90 -5.68 5.35
CA ILE A 165 11.68 -6.21 4.22
C ILE A 165 12.86 -5.29 3.89
N TYR A 166 12.61 -3.97 3.76
CA TYR A 166 13.61 -3.03 3.26
C TYR A 166 14.70 -2.72 4.27
N PHE A 167 14.38 -2.64 5.57
CA PHE A 167 15.35 -2.24 6.58
C PHE A 167 15.77 -3.39 7.51
N GLY A 168 14.97 -4.45 7.59
CA GLY A 168 15.32 -5.70 8.27
C GLY A 168 16.09 -6.64 7.35
N LYS A 169 15.39 -7.26 6.39
CA LYS A 169 15.97 -8.35 5.58
C LYS A 169 17.17 -7.94 4.75
N THR A 170 17.15 -6.75 4.13
CA THR A 170 18.31 -6.28 3.34
C THR A 170 19.56 -6.10 4.22
N LYS A 171 19.38 -5.56 5.43
CA LYS A 171 20.45 -5.36 6.41
C LYS A 171 21.03 -6.70 6.86
N ASP A 172 20.18 -7.67 7.16
CA ASP A 172 20.60 -9.00 7.58
C ASP A 172 21.40 -9.71 6.47
N ILE A 173 20.96 -9.61 5.21
CA ILE A 173 21.69 -10.16 4.05
C ILE A 173 23.06 -9.50 3.91
N VAL A 174 23.13 -8.17 3.95
CA VAL A 174 24.40 -7.42 3.83
C VAL A 174 25.37 -7.80 4.95
N ASN A 175 24.88 -7.88 6.19
CA ASN A 175 25.69 -8.28 7.35
C ASN A 175 26.11 -9.76 7.29
N GLY A 176 25.29 -10.63 6.68
CA GLY A 176 25.63 -12.03 6.44
C GLY A 176 26.76 -12.21 5.43
N LEU A 177 26.83 -11.35 4.42
CA LEU A 177 27.92 -11.36 3.43
C LEU A 177 29.23 -10.81 3.99
N ARG A 178 29.15 -9.78 4.85
CA ARG A 178 30.32 -9.15 5.47
C ARG A 178 30.01 -8.73 6.89
N SER A 179 30.26 -9.64 7.83
CA SER A 179 30.11 -9.36 9.26
C SER A 179 31.35 -8.64 9.79
N VAL A 180 31.12 -7.58 10.56
CA VAL A 180 32.16 -6.92 11.37
C VAL A 180 32.39 -7.68 12.68
N GLN A 181 31.41 -8.49 13.11
CA GLN A 181 31.58 -9.37 14.26
C GLN A 181 32.40 -10.60 13.87
N PRO A 182 33.35 -11.03 14.73
CA PRO A 182 34.06 -12.28 14.57
C PRO A 182 33.09 -13.46 14.42
N LEU A 183 33.42 -14.40 13.53
CA LEU A 183 32.65 -15.63 13.34
C LEU A 183 32.52 -16.46 14.63
N SER A 184 33.46 -16.33 15.57
CA SER A 184 33.40 -16.94 16.90
C SER A 184 32.19 -16.49 17.70
N ASP A 185 31.90 -15.19 17.65
CA ASP A 185 30.88 -14.56 18.50
C ASP A 185 29.49 -14.86 17.94
N GLN A 186 29.36 -14.90 16.60
CA GLN A 186 28.14 -15.39 15.94
C GLN A 186 27.86 -16.86 16.27
N ARG A 187 28.89 -17.72 16.27
CA ARG A 187 28.74 -19.13 16.67
C ARG A 187 28.32 -19.28 18.13
N GLN A 188 28.89 -18.49 19.04
CA GLN A 188 28.49 -18.48 20.45
C GLN A 188 27.05 -17.99 20.64
N GLN A 189 26.62 -16.93 19.95
CA GLN A 189 25.23 -16.48 20.00
C GLN A 189 24.24 -17.52 19.45
N ALA A 190 24.60 -18.21 18.36
CA ALA A 190 23.77 -19.28 17.80
C ALA A 190 23.61 -20.45 18.77
N ALA A 191 24.71 -20.87 19.41
CA ALA A 191 24.71 -21.91 20.44
C ALA A 191 23.84 -21.49 21.64
N LEU A 192 23.99 -20.26 22.12
CA LEU A 192 23.20 -19.72 23.24
C LEU A 192 21.70 -19.68 22.91
N ARG A 193 21.32 -19.34 21.67
CA ARG A 193 19.91 -19.36 21.23
C ARG A 193 19.36 -20.78 21.21
N GLN A 194 20.12 -21.77 20.75
CA GLN A 194 19.71 -23.18 20.80
C GLN A 194 19.54 -23.66 22.24
N ASP A 195 20.48 -23.33 23.12
CA ASP A 195 20.41 -23.70 24.54
C ASP A 195 19.20 -23.07 25.23
N LEU A 196 18.91 -21.79 24.96
CA LEU A 196 17.72 -21.10 25.48
C LEU A 196 16.42 -21.73 24.96
N ALA A 197 16.33 -22.04 23.67
CA ALA A 197 15.15 -22.69 23.09
C ALA A 197 14.92 -24.08 23.71
N ALA A 198 15.99 -24.86 23.87
CA ALA A 198 15.94 -26.16 24.53
C ALA A 198 15.54 -26.05 26.00
N ALA A 199 16.05 -25.04 26.72
CA ALA A 199 15.70 -24.78 28.11
C ALA A 199 14.22 -24.38 28.28
N LEU A 200 13.69 -23.56 27.37
CA LEU A 200 12.27 -23.16 27.37
C LEU A 200 11.36 -24.36 27.08
N GLN A 201 11.69 -25.20 26.10
CA GLN A 201 10.95 -26.44 25.81
C GLN A 201 10.95 -27.40 27.01
N ARG A 202 12.10 -27.59 27.67
CA ARG A 202 12.18 -28.41 28.89
C ARG A 202 11.32 -27.85 30.03
N ARG A 203 11.19 -26.52 30.11
CA ARG A 203 10.35 -25.86 31.13
C ARG A 203 8.87 -26.02 30.85
N GLN A 204 8.45 -25.98 29.58
CA GLN A 204 7.06 -26.27 29.17
C GLN A 204 6.69 -27.74 29.45
N ALA A 205 7.55 -28.69 29.10
CA ALA A 205 7.29 -30.12 29.33
C ALA A 205 7.14 -30.48 30.82
N LYS A 206 7.78 -29.74 31.73
CA LYS A 206 7.61 -29.87 33.19
C LYS A 206 6.34 -29.21 33.74
N GLY A 207 5.72 -28.30 32.99
CA GLY A 207 4.48 -27.63 33.38
C GLY A 207 3.23 -28.46 33.10
N ASP A 208 3.25 -29.29 32.05
CA ASP A 208 2.12 -30.13 31.62
C ASP A 208 2.07 -31.51 32.31
N SER A 209 3.03 -31.80 33.20
CA SER A 209 3.15 -33.08 33.94
C SER A 209 2.71 -32.98 35.41
N ASN A 210 1.90 -31.97 35.75
CA ASN A 210 1.37 -31.74 37.10
C ASN A 210 -0.14 -31.51 37.08
#